data_AF-A0A258F2F2-F1
#
_entry.id   AF-A0A258F2F2-F1
#
_cell.length_a   1.000
_cell.length_b   1.000
_cell.length_c   1.000
_cell.angle_alpha   90.00
_cell.angle_beta   90.00
_cell.angle_gamma   90.00
#
_symmetry.space_group_name_H-M   'P 1'
#
loop_
_entity.id
_entity.type
_entity.pdbx_description
1 polymer ?
#
loop_
_entity_poly.entity_id
_entity_poly.type
_entity_poly.pdbx_seq_one_letter_code
_entity_poly.pdbx_strand_id
1 'polypeptide(L)'
;MKLAQTLLALALAGTMGSAFAAVNWNGTANYTVAPGAQLDEEAVGPFDTYDMGAGVVLLKNTGGNNYNGFYQSFVTNHELASTSVNAPKLNNTYELTMAANFTQTVTPVGGSSSLINVNGGTFNLYFDSSVDRNFGADT
;
A
#
# COMPACT_ATOMS: atom_id res chain seq x y z
N MET A 1 60.10 15.76 14.98
CA MET A 1 59.04 15.75 16.01
C MET A 1 57.75 16.22 15.35
N LYS A 2 56.69 15.41 15.40
CA LYS A 2 55.27 15.70 15.05
C LYS A 2 54.96 15.88 13.56
N LEU A 3 53.92 15.29 12.97
CA LEU A 3 53.02 14.18 13.29
C LEU A 3 52.24 13.92 11.98
N ALA A 4 52.21 12.68 11.52
CA ALA A 4 51.36 12.26 10.39
C ALA A 4 49.90 12.20 10.86
N GLN A 5 48.97 12.70 10.04
CA GLN A 5 47.55 12.40 10.18
C GLN A 5 46.94 12.17 8.80
N THR A 6 47.01 10.91 8.38
CA THR A 6 46.20 10.36 7.29
C THR A 6 44.77 10.23 7.83
N LEU A 7 43.83 11.03 7.34
CA LEU A 7 42.41 10.90 7.69
C LEU A 7 41.81 9.78 6.84
N LEU A 8 41.64 8.61 7.46
CA LEU A 8 40.94 7.48 6.85
C LEU A 8 39.44 7.76 6.86
N ALA A 9 38.86 8.02 5.68
CA ALA A 9 37.42 8.10 5.50
C ALA A 9 36.82 6.70 5.69
N LEU A 10 36.15 6.48 6.82
CA LEU A 10 35.37 5.27 7.04
C LEU A 10 34.04 5.41 6.30
N ALA A 11 34.00 4.92 5.06
CA ALA A 11 32.74 4.68 4.37
C ALA A 11 32.02 3.55 5.11
N LEU A 12 31.12 3.91 6.02
CA LEU A 12 30.05 3.01 6.44
C LEU A 12 29.13 2.85 5.24
N ALA A 13 29.50 1.94 4.33
CA ALA A 13 28.54 1.25 3.50
C ALA A 13 27.66 0.46 4.47
N GLY A 14 26.64 1.12 5.01
CA GLY A 14 25.53 0.47 5.66
C GLY A 14 25.02 -0.54 4.64
N THR A 15 25.26 -1.82 4.93
CA THR A 15 24.57 -2.91 4.27
C THR A 15 23.10 -2.67 4.54
N MET A 16 22.42 -1.97 3.62
CA MET A 16 20.98 -2.08 3.51
C MET A 16 20.75 -3.54 3.22
N GLY A 17 20.52 -4.32 4.27
CA GLY A 17 20.10 -5.70 4.14
C GLY A 17 18.96 -5.66 3.15
N SER A 18 19.13 -6.37 2.04
CA SER A 18 18.05 -6.63 1.11
C SER A 18 16.87 -7.08 1.96
N ALA A 19 15.87 -6.22 2.11
CA ALA A 19 14.58 -6.63 2.65
C ALA A 19 14.20 -7.83 1.80
N PHE A 20 14.14 -9.01 2.43
CA PHE A 20 13.63 -10.18 1.74
C PHE A 20 12.25 -9.77 1.23
N ALA A 21 12.11 -9.58 -0.08
CA ALA A 21 10.82 -9.34 -0.67
C ALA A 21 9.96 -10.52 -0.23
N ALA A 22 8.87 -10.25 0.49
CA ALA A 22 7.93 -11.28 0.84
C ALA A 22 7.53 -12.00 -0.46
N VAL A 23 7.50 -13.33 -0.44
CA VAL A 23 6.96 -14.07 -1.58
C VAL A 23 5.51 -13.61 -1.74
N ASN A 24 5.19 -13.02 -2.90
CA ASN A 24 3.82 -12.63 -3.17
C ASN A 24 2.93 -13.85 -3.00
N TRP A 25 1.86 -13.69 -2.24
CA TRP A 25 0.82 -14.71 -2.15
C TRP A 25 0.34 -15.02 -3.56
N ASN A 26 0.25 -16.29 -3.92
CA ASN A 26 -0.32 -16.73 -5.19
C ASN A 26 -1.49 -17.66 -4.86
N GLY A 27 -2.70 -17.30 -5.28
CA GLY A 27 -3.86 -18.12 -4.99
C GLY A 27 -5.15 -17.58 -5.59
N THR A 28 -6.24 -18.18 -5.11
CA THR A 28 -7.60 -17.82 -5.50
C THR A 28 -8.32 -17.19 -4.32
N ALA A 29 -8.90 -16.01 -4.51
CA ALA A 29 -9.82 -15.40 -3.57
C ALA A 29 -11.25 -15.77 -3.97
N ASN A 30 -12.04 -16.30 -3.04
CA ASN A 30 -13.45 -16.61 -3.28
C ASN A 30 -14.34 -15.57 -2.61
N TYR A 31 -14.78 -14.57 -3.37
CA TYR A 31 -15.62 -13.48 -2.85
C TYR A 31 -17.07 -13.90 -2.63
N THR A 32 -17.52 -15.02 -3.21
CA THR A 32 -18.88 -15.56 -2.99
C THR A 32 -19.14 -16.05 -1.56
N VAL A 33 -18.09 -16.19 -0.76
CA VAL A 33 -18.15 -16.64 0.64
C VAL A 33 -17.53 -15.62 1.61
N ALA A 34 -17.25 -14.41 1.14
CA ALA A 34 -16.81 -13.33 2.00
C ALA A 34 -17.93 -12.97 3.00
N PRO A 35 -17.60 -12.53 4.23
CA PRO A 35 -18.58 -11.87 5.08
C PRO A 35 -19.31 -10.76 4.31
N GLY A 36 -20.64 -10.70 4.40
CA GLY A 36 -21.43 -9.71 3.67
C GLY A 36 -21.71 -10.02 2.18
N ALA A 37 -21.21 -11.13 1.64
CA ALA A 37 -21.46 -11.53 0.26
C ALA A 37 -22.96 -11.83 0.00
N GLN A 38 -23.44 -11.49 -1.19
CA GLN A 38 -24.82 -11.69 -1.66
C GLN A 38 -24.97 -12.81 -2.69
N LEU A 39 -23.93 -13.61 -2.92
CA LEU A 39 -23.88 -14.75 -3.83
C LEU A 39 -23.93 -14.37 -5.32
N ASP A 40 -23.83 -13.09 -5.64
CA ASP A 40 -23.69 -12.58 -6.99
C ASP A 40 -22.25 -12.18 -7.32
N GLU A 41 -21.29 -12.36 -6.42
CA GLU A 41 -19.85 -12.15 -6.62
C GLU A 41 -19.18 -13.35 -7.34
N GLU A 42 -17.84 -13.44 -7.28
CA GLU A 42 -17.08 -14.48 -7.97
C GLU A 42 -15.84 -14.98 -7.22
N ALA A 43 -15.27 -16.09 -7.69
CA ALA A 43 -13.94 -16.51 -7.28
C ALA A 43 -12.93 -16.10 -8.34
N VAL A 44 -11.88 -15.39 -7.93
CA VAL A 44 -10.83 -14.87 -8.82
C VAL A 44 -9.52 -15.53 -8.51
N GLY A 45 -8.89 -16.15 -9.50
CA GLY A 45 -7.53 -16.66 -9.39
C GLY A 45 -7.15 -17.69 -10.45
N PRO A 46 -5.87 -18.12 -10.46
CA PRO A 46 -4.82 -17.65 -9.55
C PRO A 46 -4.36 -16.22 -9.87
N PHE A 47 -4.05 -15.43 -8.85
CA PHE A 47 -3.43 -14.10 -8.97
C PHE A 47 -2.38 -13.90 -7.87
N ASP A 48 -1.48 -12.94 -8.06
CA ASP A 48 -0.42 -12.59 -7.10
C ASP A 48 -0.36 -11.11 -6.72
N THR A 49 -1.13 -10.27 -7.41
CA THR A 49 -1.11 -8.82 -7.26
C THR A 49 -2.52 -8.23 -7.39
N TYR A 50 -2.79 -7.20 -6.58
CA TYR A 50 -3.93 -6.31 -6.77
C TYR A 50 -3.46 -5.05 -7.50
N ASP A 51 -4.09 -4.74 -8.62
CA ASP A 51 -3.92 -3.46 -9.28
C ASP A 51 -4.90 -2.44 -8.67
N MET A 52 -4.42 -1.23 -8.42
CA MET A 52 -5.13 -0.21 -7.66
C MET A 52 -5.54 0.95 -8.57
N GLY A 53 -6.78 1.39 -8.41
CA GLY A 53 -7.28 2.61 -9.04
C GLY A 53 -6.67 3.88 -8.45
N ALA A 54 -7.13 5.01 -8.98
CA ALA A 54 -6.82 6.31 -8.42
C ALA A 54 -7.35 6.41 -6.98
N GLY A 55 -6.50 6.87 -6.07
CA GLY A 55 -6.82 7.02 -4.66
C GLY A 55 -6.68 8.46 -4.17
N VAL A 56 -7.06 8.68 -2.92
CA VAL A 56 -6.94 9.96 -2.21
C VAL A 56 -6.00 9.80 -1.02
N VAL A 57 -5.10 10.77 -0.82
CA VAL A 57 -4.27 10.89 0.37
C VAL A 57 -4.67 12.16 1.12
N LEU A 58 -4.90 12.04 2.41
CA LEU A 58 -5.10 13.15 3.33
C LEU A 58 -3.98 13.17 4.35
N LEU A 59 -3.39 14.36 4.56
CA LEU A 59 -2.30 14.55 5.52
C LEU A 59 -2.72 15.54 6.60
N LYS A 60 -2.51 15.16 7.85
CA LYS A 60 -2.76 15.99 9.03
C LYS A 60 -1.46 16.22 9.79
N ASN A 61 -0.99 17.46 9.85
CA ASN A 61 0.17 17.82 10.66
C ASN A 61 -0.16 17.57 12.15
N THR A 62 0.72 16.86 12.85
CA THR A 62 0.59 16.55 14.28
C THR A 62 1.60 17.29 15.16
N GLY A 63 2.50 18.06 14.55
CA GLY A 63 3.51 18.89 15.21
C GLY A 63 4.85 18.84 14.50
N GLY A 64 5.44 20.03 14.27
CA GLY A 64 6.71 20.17 13.56
C GLY A 64 6.67 19.50 12.18
N ASN A 65 7.57 18.55 11.97
CA ASN A 65 7.71 17.80 10.72
C ASN A 65 6.88 16.51 10.68
N ASN A 66 6.03 16.23 11.68
CA ASN A 66 5.28 14.98 11.78
C ASN A 66 3.85 15.10 11.25
N TYR A 67 3.38 14.06 10.58
CA TYR A 67 2.03 13.99 10.02
C TYR A 67 1.41 12.61 10.24
N ASN A 68 0.10 12.59 10.44
CA ASN A 68 -0.72 11.41 10.20
C ASN A 68 -1.21 11.45 8.74
N GLY A 69 -1.12 10.33 8.05
CA GLY A 69 -1.61 10.13 6.71
C GLY A 69 -2.77 9.14 6.69
N PHE A 70 -3.74 9.43 5.84
CA PHE A 70 -4.89 8.59 5.55
C PHE A 70 -4.92 8.38 4.04
N TYR A 71 -5.14 7.16 3.60
CA TYR A 71 -5.22 6.82 2.20
C TYR A 71 -6.41 5.91 1.93
N GLN A 72 -7.08 6.13 0.80
CA GLN A 72 -8.11 5.23 0.28
C GLN A 72 -7.97 5.09 -1.23
N SER A 73 -8.17 3.87 -1.72
CA SER A 73 -8.33 3.54 -3.14
C SER A 73 -9.18 2.27 -3.27
N PHE A 74 -9.31 1.72 -4.47
CA PHE A 74 -10.04 0.50 -4.75
C PHE A 74 -9.26 -0.36 -5.75
N VAL A 75 -9.51 -1.67 -5.74
CA VAL A 75 -8.90 -2.61 -6.68
C VAL A 75 -9.56 -2.47 -8.04
N THR A 76 -8.77 -2.25 -9.08
CA THR A 76 -9.22 -2.25 -10.48
C THR A 76 -9.16 -3.64 -11.09
N ASN A 77 -8.07 -4.37 -10.85
CA ASN A 77 -7.85 -5.70 -11.41
C ASN A 77 -7.10 -6.60 -10.42
N HIS A 78 -7.17 -7.91 -10.69
CA HIS A 78 -6.23 -8.89 -10.16
C HIS A 78 -5.23 -9.23 -11.25
N GLU A 79 -3.96 -9.37 -10.90
CA GLU A 79 -2.91 -9.75 -11.86
C GLU A 79 -2.16 -11.00 -11.42
N LEU A 80 -1.77 -11.81 -12.40
CA LEU A 80 -0.81 -12.89 -12.25
C LEU A 80 0.37 -12.63 -13.17
N ALA A 81 1.57 -12.48 -12.60
CA ALA A 81 2.78 -12.15 -13.38
C ALA A 81 2.55 -10.96 -14.35
N SER A 82 1.95 -9.88 -13.85
CA SER A 82 1.63 -8.65 -14.60
C SER A 82 0.64 -8.81 -15.75
N THR A 83 -0.18 -9.87 -15.73
CA THR A 83 -1.29 -10.06 -16.66
C THR A 83 -2.61 -10.06 -15.89
N SER A 84 -3.58 -9.27 -16.35
CA SER A 84 -4.91 -9.23 -15.73
C SER A 84 -5.58 -10.59 -15.75
N VAL A 85 -6.08 -11.01 -14.60
CA VAL A 85 -6.93 -12.18 -14.41
C VAL A 85 -8.38 -11.74 -14.60
N ASN A 86 -9.18 -12.59 -15.25
CA ASN A 86 -10.57 -12.27 -15.55
C ASN A 86 -11.41 -12.22 -14.26
N ALA A 87 -11.94 -11.05 -13.93
CA ALA A 87 -12.84 -10.78 -12.81
C ALA A 87 -13.97 -9.82 -13.25
N PRO A 88 -14.89 -10.27 -14.13
CA PRO A 88 -15.90 -9.41 -14.75
C PRO A 88 -16.92 -8.81 -13.77
N LYS A 89 -16.99 -9.31 -12.53
CA LYS A 89 -17.93 -8.83 -11.51
C LYS A 89 -17.29 -7.86 -10.53
N LEU A 90 -15.96 -7.84 -10.43
CA LEU A 90 -15.23 -6.81 -9.69
C LEU A 90 -15.63 -5.43 -10.22
N ASN A 91 -15.95 -4.53 -9.30
CA ASN A 91 -16.42 -3.16 -9.56
C ASN A 91 -17.77 -3.09 -10.30
N ASN A 92 -18.53 -4.17 -10.30
CA ASN A 92 -19.86 -4.24 -10.91
C ASN A 92 -20.90 -4.80 -9.93
N THR A 93 -20.64 -5.97 -9.34
CA THR A 93 -21.49 -6.59 -8.30
C THR A 93 -20.84 -6.59 -6.92
N TYR A 94 -19.55 -6.28 -6.83
CA TYR A 94 -18.83 -6.11 -5.58
C TYR A 94 -17.63 -5.22 -5.81
N GLU A 95 -17.02 -4.72 -4.75
CA GLU A 95 -15.76 -4.01 -4.81
C GLU A 95 -14.80 -4.42 -3.71
N LEU A 96 -13.55 -4.02 -3.88
CA LEU A 96 -12.52 -4.13 -2.87
C LEU A 96 -11.92 -2.75 -2.65
N THR A 97 -12.13 -2.19 -1.46
CA THR A 97 -11.60 -0.88 -1.09
C THR A 97 -10.36 -1.05 -0.22
N MET A 98 -9.26 -0.41 -0.60
CA MET A 98 -8.05 -0.35 0.21
C MET A 98 -8.07 0.91 1.04
N ALA A 99 -7.92 0.77 2.37
CA ALA A 99 -7.71 1.92 3.24
C ALA A 99 -6.43 1.73 4.07
N ALA A 100 -5.70 2.83 4.26
CA ALA A 100 -4.47 2.83 5.04
C ALA A 100 -4.41 4.04 5.96
N ASN A 101 -3.81 3.81 7.13
CA ASN A 101 -3.45 4.85 8.09
C ASN A 101 -1.96 4.74 8.34
N PHE A 102 -1.24 5.85 8.22
CA PHE A 102 0.20 5.86 8.39
C PHE A 102 0.68 7.09 9.15
N THR A 103 1.88 7.00 9.71
CA THR A 103 2.61 8.14 10.26
C THR A 103 3.79 8.43 9.35
N GLN A 104 4.10 9.71 9.17
CA GLN A 104 5.23 10.13 8.36
C GLN A 104 5.93 11.36 8.93
N THR A 105 7.17 11.54 8.53
CA THR A 105 7.91 12.79 8.69
C THR A 105 8.17 13.45 7.34
N VAL A 106 8.10 14.78 7.33
CA VAL A 106 8.39 15.62 6.16
C VAL A 106 9.49 16.60 6.55
N THR A 107 10.71 16.36 6.06
CA THR A 107 11.89 17.18 6.38
C THR A 107 12.26 18.04 5.18
N PRO A 108 12.24 19.38 5.28
CA PRO A 108 12.72 20.25 4.21
C PRO A 108 14.20 19.99 3.93
N VAL A 109 14.57 19.84 2.65
CA VAL A 109 15.97 19.66 2.23
C VAL A 109 16.49 20.84 1.39
N GLY A 110 15.67 21.90 1.22
CA GLY A 110 15.98 23.10 0.44
C GLY A 110 15.44 23.04 -1.00
N GLY A 111 15.50 24.16 -1.72
CA GLY A 111 15.10 24.22 -3.13
C GLY A 111 13.66 23.80 -3.45
N SER A 112 12.72 24.08 -2.53
CA SER A 112 11.31 23.66 -2.63
C SER A 112 11.08 22.13 -2.60
N SER A 113 12.07 21.37 -2.10
CA SER A 113 11.98 19.92 -1.95
C SER A 113 11.98 19.50 -0.48
N SER A 114 11.29 18.39 -0.22
CA SER A 114 11.18 17.78 1.10
C SER A 114 11.42 16.29 0.98
N LEU A 115 12.11 15.71 1.95
CA LEU A 115 12.18 14.27 2.14
C LEU A 115 10.94 13.81 2.91
N ILE A 116 10.24 12.82 2.38
CA ILE A 116 9.12 12.16 3.04
C ILE A 116 9.57 10.78 3.50
N ASN A 117 9.35 10.47 4.77
CA ASN A 117 9.60 9.14 5.31
C ASN A 117 8.34 8.61 6.00
N VAL A 118 7.79 7.49 5.53
CA VAL A 118 6.69 6.80 6.21
C VAL A 118 7.29 5.97 7.35
N ASN A 119 6.94 6.31 8.59
CA ASN A 119 7.54 5.74 9.80
C ASN A 119 6.80 4.51 10.33
N GLY A 120 5.57 4.29 9.87
CA GLY A 120 4.75 3.15 10.24
C GLY A 120 3.33 3.33 9.75
N GLY A 121 2.51 2.29 9.89
CA GLY A 121 1.12 2.31 9.48
C GLY A 121 0.54 0.92 9.30
N THR A 122 -0.73 0.90 8.95
CA THR A 122 -1.45 -0.30 8.55
C THR A 122 -2.20 -0.05 7.26
N PHE A 123 -2.40 -1.11 6.50
CA PHE A 123 -3.32 -1.14 5.37
C PHE A 123 -4.30 -2.29 5.60
N ASN A 124 -5.52 -2.10 5.14
CA ASN A 124 -6.56 -3.13 5.10
C ASN A 124 -7.20 -3.13 3.71
N LEU A 125 -7.66 -4.29 3.30
CA LEU A 125 -8.50 -4.48 2.13
C LEU A 125 -9.89 -4.87 2.63
N TYR A 126 -10.89 -4.12 2.20
CA TYR A 126 -12.29 -4.25 2.61
C TYR A 126 -13.11 -4.76 1.44
N PHE A 127 -14.08 -5.64 1.73
CA PHE A 127 -15.03 -6.17 0.76
C PHE A 127 -16.40 -5.53 0.95
N ASP A 128 -17.02 -5.13 -0.16
CA ASP A 128 -18.41 -4.68 -0.23
C ASP A 128 -19.14 -5.32 -1.42
N SER A 129 -20.38 -5.75 -1.21
CA SER A 129 -21.30 -6.21 -2.26
C SER A 129 -22.04 -5.06 -2.96
N SER A 130 -21.86 -3.83 -2.49
CA SER A 130 -22.25 -2.61 -3.18
C SER A 130 -21.02 -1.92 -3.77
N VAL A 131 -21.17 -1.28 -4.93
CA VAL A 131 -20.05 -0.53 -5.54
C VAL A 131 -20.25 0.95 -5.25
N ASP A 132 -19.58 1.46 -4.21
CA ASP A 132 -19.68 2.86 -3.80
C ASP A 132 -18.32 3.55 -3.50
N ARG A 133 -17.21 2.79 -3.58
CA ARG A 133 -15.83 3.20 -3.34
C ARG A 133 -15.55 3.62 -1.91
N ASN A 134 -16.25 3.10 -0.92
CA ASN A 134 -16.21 3.60 0.45
C ASN A 134 -16.20 2.50 1.51
N PHE A 135 -15.08 2.37 2.23
CA PHE A 135 -14.91 1.32 3.26
C PHE A 135 -15.74 1.47 4.55
N GLY A 136 -16.55 2.52 4.68
CA GLY A 136 -17.19 2.88 5.96
C GLY A 136 -18.18 1.85 6.52
N ALA A 137 -18.77 1.01 5.66
CA ALA A 137 -19.72 -0.04 6.05
C ALA A 137 -19.23 -1.45 5.68
N ASP A 138 -18.04 -1.56 5.10
CA ASP A 138 -17.48 -2.77 4.51
C ASP A 138 -16.92 -3.73 5.57
N THR A 139 -16.63 -4.95 5.14
CA THR A 139 -16.10 -6.02 5.99
C THR A 139 -14.66 -6.42 5.67
#